data_AF-K4IDV5-F1
#
_entry.id   AF-K4IDV5-F1
#
_cell.length_a   1.000
_cell.length_b   1.000
_cell.length_c   1.000
_cell.angle_alpha   90.00
_cell.angle_beta   90.00
_cell.angle_gamma   90.00
#
_symmetry.space_group_name_H-M   'P 1'
#
loop_
_entity.id
_entity.type
_entity.pdbx_description
1 polymer ?
#
loop_
_entity_poly.entity_id
_entity_poly.type
_entity_poly.pdbx_seq_one_letter_code
_entity_poly.pdbx_strand_id
1 'polypeptide(L)'
;MLTRFFSHSKPIAFTIISILFTVAFFIENFLSKSVEVSTSFIVNKIGLLAVFLFIIFLLNFMVKRNKIHKSNTYAVSIFVFLSIAFPELLRSSEFILSYLFLLLSMRKILSLKTNKDVKQKIFDSGFLLMISILFDPFHLLFLIFIYLGVIMYASQNYRHFIIPLFGIIVAFVMYTSFILIIENSFLNYSIYLPRFSSIENPFTNFKYSFLLSLSLLFLLWIIIQFPKIYNRSKLHVRESISLVLVFLVVSLAVLILNETSISVDIIYLIFPLSILIGNYFQLNSTKKWIKEVFYALMLGGIVFSSII
;
A
#
# COMPACT_ATOMS: atom_id res chain seq x y z
N MET A 1 -20.61 14.45 -9.36
CA MET A 1 -21.52 13.27 -9.50
C MET A 1 -20.88 11.99 -9.00
N LEU A 2 -19.57 11.81 -9.21
CA LEU A 2 -18.78 10.66 -8.73
C LEU A 2 -18.83 10.50 -7.20
N THR A 3 -18.89 11.60 -6.46
CA THR A 3 -18.85 11.56 -4.99
C THR A 3 -20.10 10.95 -4.36
N ARG A 4 -21.27 11.08 -5.01
CA ARG A 4 -22.55 10.51 -4.57
C ARG A 4 -22.60 9.00 -4.83
N PHE A 5 -21.91 8.52 -5.86
CA PHE A 5 -21.79 7.10 -6.16
C PHE A 5 -20.99 6.41 -5.04
N PHE A 6 -19.75 6.83 -4.80
CA PHE A 6 -18.88 6.19 -3.80
C PHE A 6 -19.34 6.34 -2.33
N SER A 7 -20.29 7.25 -2.04
CA SER A 7 -20.90 7.37 -0.71
C SER A 7 -22.00 6.34 -0.43
N HIS A 8 -22.66 5.79 -1.46
CA HIS A 8 -23.91 5.01 -1.28
C HIS A 8 -23.94 3.61 -1.92
N SER A 9 -23.16 3.30 -2.96
CA SER A 9 -23.23 2.00 -3.68
C SER A 9 -22.29 0.92 -3.09
N LYS A 10 -22.75 0.23 -2.03
CA LYS A 10 -21.95 -0.61 -1.11
C LYS A 10 -21.10 -1.74 -1.76
N PRO A 11 -21.67 -2.79 -2.39
CA PRO A 11 -20.88 -3.76 -3.17
C PRO A 11 -20.70 -3.30 -4.63
N ILE A 12 -21.71 -2.63 -5.18
CA ILE A 12 -21.75 -2.23 -6.60
C ILE A 12 -20.64 -1.23 -6.95
N ALA A 13 -20.32 -0.26 -6.08
CA ALA A 13 -19.20 0.63 -6.34
C ALA A 13 -17.87 -0.09 -6.27
N PHE A 14 -17.71 -1.02 -5.34
CA PHE A 14 -16.48 -1.80 -5.22
C PHE A 14 -16.27 -2.64 -6.49
N THR A 15 -17.30 -3.34 -6.97
CA THR A 15 -17.22 -4.13 -8.20
C THR A 15 -16.93 -3.25 -9.43
N ILE A 16 -17.59 -2.09 -9.55
CA ILE A 16 -17.34 -1.16 -10.66
C ILE A 16 -15.91 -0.61 -10.63
N ILE A 17 -15.38 -0.24 -9.46
CA ILE A 17 -14.00 0.20 -9.31
C ILE A 17 -13.02 -0.93 -9.70
N SER A 18 -13.29 -2.17 -9.27
CA SER A 18 -12.46 -3.32 -9.65
C SER A 18 -12.50 -3.59 -11.15
N ILE A 19 -13.66 -3.49 -11.80
CA ILE A 19 -13.79 -3.61 -13.26
C ILE A 19 -13.01 -2.49 -13.94
N LEU A 20 -13.15 -1.24 -13.50
CA LEU A 20 -12.40 -0.10 -14.03
C LEU A 20 -10.89 -0.34 -13.94
N PHE A 21 -10.40 -0.83 -12.80
CA PHE A 21 -9.00 -1.19 -12.62
C PHE A 21 -8.58 -2.30 -13.59
N THR A 22 -9.40 -3.35 -13.77
CA THR A 22 -9.08 -4.43 -14.71
C THR A 22 -8.96 -3.92 -16.14
N VAL A 23 -9.88 -3.05 -16.58
CA VAL A 23 -9.85 -2.46 -17.93
C VAL A 23 -8.58 -1.63 -18.12
N ALA A 24 -8.24 -0.77 -17.15
CA ALA A 24 -7.02 0.03 -17.19
C ALA A 24 -5.76 -0.85 -17.22
N PHE A 25 -5.71 -1.90 -16.40
CA PHE A 25 -4.61 -2.86 -16.38
C PHE A 25 -4.44 -3.60 -17.72
N PHE A 26 -5.55 -4.00 -18.36
CA PHE A 26 -5.53 -4.64 -19.67
C PHE A 26 -4.99 -3.69 -20.75
N ILE A 27 -5.48 -2.45 -20.78
CA ILE A 27 -5.00 -1.43 -21.72
C ILE A 27 -3.49 -1.25 -21.56
N GLU A 28 -3.01 -1.12 -20.32
CA GLU A 28 -1.61 -0.82 -20.03
C GLU A 28 -0.61 -1.97 -20.23
N ASN A 29 -1.07 -3.22 -20.09
CA ASN A 29 -0.19 -4.38 -20.24
C ASN A 29 -0.25 -5.02 -21.63
N PHE A 30 -1.33 -4.82 -22.39
CA PHE A 30 -1.53 -5.48 -23.68
C PHE A 30 -1.70 -4.52 -24.87
N LEU A 31 -2.17 -3.28 -24.67
CA LEU A 31 -2.45 -2.35 -25.78
C LEU A 31 -1.44 -1.21 -25.89
N SER A 32 -0.96 -0.69 -24.77
CA SER A 32 -0.12 0.53 -24.75
C SER A 32 1.30 0.31 -25.29
N LYS A 33 1.80 -0.93 -25.34
CA LYS A 33 3.13 -1.25 -25.84
C LYS A 33 3.08 -2.52 -26.67
N SER A 34 3.80 -2.55 -27.79
CA SER A 34 4.01 -3.78 -28.54
C SER A 34 4.87 -4.72 -27.71
N VAL A 35 4.23 -5.78 -27.20
CA VAL A 35 4.89 -6.84 -26.43
C VAL A 35 4.64 -8.15 -27.15
N GLU A 36 5.67 -9.00 -27.22
CA GLU A 36 5.50 -10.36 -27.71
C GLU A 36 4.64 -11.14 -26.73
N VAL A 37 3.45 -11.51 -27.19
CA VAL A 37 2.47 -12.23 -26.38
C VAL A 37 2.84 -13.70 -26.34
N SER A 38 3.55 -14.11 -25.29
CA SER A 38 3.82 -15.52 -24.99
C SER A 38 2.84 -16.07 -23.94
N THR A 39 2.72 -17.40 -23.84
CA THR A 39 1.90 -18.05 -22.81
C THR A 39 2.38 -17.71 -21.40
N SER A 40 3.71 -17.68 -21.18
CA SER A 40 4.30 -17.29 -19.89
C SER A 40 3.99 -15.84 -19.53
N PHE A 41 4.03 -14.93 -20.52
CA PHE A 41 3.66 -13.53 -20.33
C PHE A 41 2.19 -13.40 -19.88
N ILE A 42 1.27 -14.08 -20.56
CA ILE A 42 -0.16 -14.05 -20.21
C ILE A 42 -0.37 -14.57 -18.78
N VAL A 43 0.22 -15.71 -18.42
CA VAL A 43 0.10 -16.29 -17.07
C VAL A 43 0.63 -15.34 -16.01
N ASN A 44 1.79 -14.71 -16.23
CA ASN A 44 2.34 -13.71 -15.31
C ASN A 44 1.38 -12.53 -15.14
N LYS A 45 0.84 -11.96 -16.23
CA LYS A 45 -0.08 -10.82 -16.16
C LYS A 45 -1.42 -11.16 -15.50
N ILE A 46 -1.95 -12.37 -15.69
CA ILE A 46 -3.14 -12.85 -14.96
C ILE A 46 -2.84 -12.94 -13.45
N GLY A 47 -1.68 -13.51 -13.08
CA GLY A 47 -1.23 -13.57 -11.70
C GLY A 47 -1.10 -12.19 -11.06
N LEU A 48 -0.48 -11.25 -11.78
CA LEU A 48 -0.32 -9.87 -11.33
C LEU A 48 -1.67 -9.16 -11.13
N LEU A 49 -2.61 -9.33 -12.06
CA LEU A 49 -3.96 -8.78 -11.92
C LEU A 49 -4.67 -9.35 -10.69
N ALA A 50 -4.53 -10.66 -10.43
CA ALA A 50 -5.11 -11.29 -9.24
C ALA A 50 -4.53 -10.72 -7.95
N VAL A 51 -3.21 -10.50 -7.89
CA VAL A 51 -2.52 -9.86 -6.76
C VAL A 51 -3.06 -8.44 -6.52
N PHE A 52 -3.19 -7.64 -7.58
CA PHE A 52 -3.77 -6.28 -7.46
C PHE A 52 -5.20 -6.28 -6.97
N LEU A 53 -6.07 -7.13 -7.53
CA LEU A 53 -7.45 -7.26 -7.09
C LEU A 53 -7.53 -7.68 -5.62
N PHE A 54 -6.59 -8.54 -5.19
CA PHE A 54 -6.47 -8.92 -3.79
C PHE A 54 -6.00 -7.76 -2.91
N ILE A 55 -5.05 -6.91 -3.36
CA ILE A 55 -4.67 -5.67 -2.65
C ILE A 55 -5.86 -4.72 -2.50
N ILE A 56 -6.63 -4.51 -3.59
CA ILE A 56 -7.84 -3.68 -3.60
C ILE A 56 -8.88 -4.23 -2.61
N PHE A 57 -9.07 -5.55 -2.59
CA PHE A 57 -9.93 -6.23 -1.62
C PHE A 57 -9.42 -6.07 -0.18
N LEU A 58 -8.12 -6.28 0.04
CA LEU A 58 -7.49 -6.13 1.36
C LEU A 58 -7.65 -4.72 1.90
N LEU A 59 -7.46 -3.70 1.07
CA LEU A 59 -7.67 -2.30 1.45
C LEU A 59 -9.11 -2.07 1.89
N ASN A 60 -10.10 -2.51 1.10
CA ASN A 60 -11.51 -2.41 1.45
C ASN A 60 -11.83 -3.14 2.77
N PHE A 61 -11.25 -4.33 2.95
CA PHE A 61 -11.39 -5.13 4.17
C PHE A 61 -10.79 -4.42 5.38
N MET A 62 -9.57 -3.89 5.29
CA MET A 62 -8.89 -3.15 6.35
C MET A 62 -9.69 -1.92 6.77
N VAL A 63 -10.10 -1.14 5.77
CA VAL A 63 -10.88 0.09 5.91
C VAL A 63 -12.20 -0.18 6.66
N LYS A 64 -12.95 -1.21 6.24
CA LYS A 64 -14.25 -1.57 6.84
C LYS A 64 -14.08 -2.22 8.21
N ARG A 65 -13.21 -3.23 8.32
CA ARG A 65 -13.02 -4.00 9.56
C ARG A 65 -12.45 -3.15 10.68
N ASN A 66 -11.60 -2.19 10.35
CA ASN A 66 -11.05 -1.29 11.34
C ASN A 66 -11.97 -0.12 11.68
N LYS A 67 -13.18 -0.03 11.10
CA LYS A 67 -14.12 1.10 11.27
C LYS A 67 -13.45 2.45 10.99
N ILE A 68 -12.38 2.44 10.19
CA ILE A 68 -11.67 3.65 9.78
C ILE A 68 -12.65 4.51 8.98
N HIS A 69 -13.46 3.87 8.15
CA HIS A 69 -14.47 4.49 7.31
C HIS A 69 -15.90 4.01 7.63
N LYS A 70 -16.88 4.91 7.52
CA LYS A 70 -18.31 4.57 7.46
C LYS A 70 -18.65 3.93 6.11
N SER A 71 -18.46 2.61 5.99
CA SER A 71 -18.98 1.72 4.93
C SER A 71 -18.98 2.25 3.48
N ASN A 72 -18.05 3.12 3.11
CA ASN A 72 -17.99 3.73 1.79
C ASN A 72 -16.72 3.30 1.06
N THR A 73 -16.66 3.58 -0.25
CA THR A 73 -15.58 3.09 -1.12
C THR A 73 -14.60 4.19 -1.51
N TYR A 74 -14.54 5.30 -0.76
CA TYR A 74 -13.64 6.42 -1.10
C TYR A 74 -12.18 5.99 -1.10
N ALA A 75 -11.67 5.37 -0.03
CA ALA A 75 -10.29 4.93 0.05
C ALA A 75 -9.92 3.99 -1.11
N VAL A 76 -10.80 3.03 -1.42
CA VAL A 76 -10.61 2.09 -2.54
C VAL A 76 -10.56 2.82 -3.87
N SER A 77 -11.47 3.76 -4.12
CA SER A 77 -11.48 4.52 -5.36
C SER A 77 -10.20 5.36 -5.51
N ILE A 78 -9.74 6.02 -4.45
CA ILE A 78 -8.55 6.86 -4.47
C ILE A 78 -7.30 6.02 -4.73
N PHE A 79 -7.19 4.86 -4.08
CA PHE A 79 -6.11 3.90 -4.35
C PHE A 79 -6.11 3.51 -5.83
N VAL A 80 -7.25 3.11 -6.38
CA VAL A 80 -7.35 2.69 -7.79
C VAL A 80 -7.02 3.83 -8.76
N PHE A 81 -7.59 5.02 -8.58
CA PHE A 81 -7.31 6.16 -9.47
C PHE A 81 -5.82 6.56 -9.44
N LEU A 82 -5.21 6.60 -8.25
CA LEU A 82 -3.79 6.89 -8.14
C LEU A 82 -2.93 5.77 -8.74
N SER A 83 -3.23 4.48 -8.48
CA SER A 83 -2.49 3.36 -9.07
C SER A 83 -2.56 3.35 -10.60
N ILE A 84 -3.71 3.67 -11.19
CA ILE A 84 -3.85 3.77 -12.65
C ILE A 84 -3.02 4.91 -13.23
N ALA A 85 -2.87 6.01 -12.49
CA ALA A 85 -2.09 7.16 -12.95
C ALA A 85 -0.59 6.87 -13.07
N PHE A 86 -0.09 5.76 -12.51
CA PHE A 86 1.31 5.33 -12.60
C PHE A 86 1.39 4.01 -13.39
N PRO A 87 1.59 4.05 -14.71
CA PRO A 87 1.46 2.85 -15.52
C PRO A 87 2.58 1.82 -15.31
N GLU A 88 3.79 2.27 -14.93
CA GLU A 88 4.91 1.39 -14.57
C GLU A 88 4.62 0.55 -13.33
N LEU A 89 3.88 1.10 -12.36
CA LEU A 89 3.37 0.35 -11.22
C LEU A 89 2.49 -0.80 -11.70
N LEU A 90 1.62 -0.62 -12.70
CA LEU A 90 0.78 -1.72 -13.22
C LEU A 90 1.57 -2.85 -13.92
N ARG A 91 2.88 -2.68 -14.12
CA ARG A 91 3.74 -3.64 -14.83
C ARG A 91 4.72 -4.38 -13.90
N SER A 92 4.96 -3.90 -12.68
CA SER A 92 6.02 -4.37 -11.78
C SER A 92 5.62 -5.60 -10.93
N SER A 93 5.65 -6.79 -11.54
CA SER A 93 5.14 -8.03 -10.95
C SER A 93 5.75 -8.40 -9.59
N GLU A 94 7.07 -8.45 -9.48
CA GLU A 94 7.76 -8.91 -8.27
C GLU A 94 7.57 -7.92 -7.12
N PHE A 95 7.69 -6.63 -7.44
CA PHE A 95 7.50 -5.55 -6.47
C PHE A 95 6.08 -5.54 -5.89
N ILE A 96 5.05 -5.77 -6.71
CA ILE A 96 3.67 -5.77 -6.21
C ILE A 96 3.37 -7.01 -5.36
N LEU A 97 3.96 -8.15 -5.71
CA LEU A 97 3.87 -9.34 -4.87
C LEU A 97 4.54 -9.10 -3.51
N SER A 98 5.71 -8.46 -3.51
CA SER A 98 6.40 -7.99 -2.30
C SER A 98 5.48 -7.09 -1.47
N TYR A 99 4.93 -6.06 -2.10
CA TYR A 99 4.04 -5.09 -1.46
C TYR A 99 2.76 -5.73 -0.88
N LEU A 100 2.24 -6.79 -1.51
CA LEU A 100 1.13 -7.57 -0.96
C LEU A 100 1.49 -8.16 0.42
N PHE A 101 2.67 -8.77 0.55
CA PHE A 101 3.12 -9.35 1.83
C PHE A 101 3.33 -8.28 2.90
N LEU A 102 3.86 -7.11 2.53
CA LEU A 102 3.92 -5.96 3.42
C LEU A 102 2.53 -5.58 3.95
N LEU A 103 1.54 -5.46 3.06
CA LEU A 103 0.18 -5.13 3.47
C LEU A 103 -0.47 -6.22 4.32
N LEU A 104 -0.18 -7.49 4.07
CA LEU A 104 -0.65 -8.59 4.92
C LEU A 104 -0.04 -8.52 6.32
N SER A 105 1.25 -8.15 6.44
CA SER A 105 1.90 -7.88 7.73
C SER A 105 1.22 -6.71 8.45
N MET A 106 1.01 -5.59 7.74
CA MET A 106 0.30 -4.42 8.27
C MET A 106 -1.10 -4.76 8.80
N ARG A 107 -1.83 -5.60 8.07
CA ARG A 107 -3.17 -6.06 8.47
C ARG A 107 -3.16 -6.78 9.82
N LYS A 108 -2.16 -7.62 10.07
CA LYS A 108 -2.04 -8.37 11.32
C LYS A 108 -1.86 -7.42 12.50
N ILE A 109 -1.02 -6.41 12.35
CA ILE A 109 -0.82 -5.35 13.36
C ILE A 109 -2.10 -4.54 13.61
N LEU A 110 -2.77 -4.06 12.57
CA LEU A 110 -4.03 -3.33 12.74
C LEU A 110 -5.12 -4.17 13.43
N SER A 111 -5.07 -5.50 13.28
CA SER A 111 -6.02 -6.42 13.91
C SER A 111 -5.75 -6.70 15.39
N LEU A 112 -4.60 -6.26 15.94
CA LEU A 112 -4.26 -6.42 17.36
C LEU A 112 -5.26 -5.73 18.28
N LYS A 113 -5.86 -4.63 17.83
CA LYS A 113 -6.90 -3.88 18.56
C LYS A 113 -8.10 -4.71 19.04
N THR A 114 -8.31 -5.89 18.47
CA THR A 114 -9.39 -6.80 18.89
C THR A 114 -9.03 -7.61 20.14
N ASN A 115 -7.78 -7.55 20.60
CA ASN A 115 -7.22 -8.28 21.74
C ASN A 115 -7.41 -9.82 21.67
N LYS A 116 -7.68 -10.35 20.47
CA LYS A 116 -7.76 -11.79 20.18
C LYS A 116 -6.47 -12.25 19.51
N ASP A 117 -5.96 -13.41 19.91
CA ASP A 117 -4.80 -14.07 19.29
C ASP A 117 -3.58 -13.15 19.14
N VAL A 118 -3.33 -12.32 20.15
CA VAL A 118 -2.31 -11.25 20.12
C VAL A 118 -0.94 -11.80 19.72
N LYS A 119 -0.46 -12.85 20.41
CA LYS A 119 0.84 -13.47 20.13
C LYS A 119 0.94 -13.99 18.69
N GLN A 120 -0.09 -14.68 18.20
CA GLN A 120 -0.11 -15.21 16.83
C GLN A 120 -0.08 -14.09 15.80
N LYS A 121 -0.87 -13.03 15.98
CA LYS A 121 -0.87 -11.89 15.05
C LYS A 121 0.47 -11.17 15.00
N ILE A 122 1.13 -11.01 16.14
CA ILE A 122 2.46 -10.39 16.19
C ILE A 122 3.48 -11.29 15.46
N PHE A 123 3.44 -12.61 15.70
CA PHE A 123 4.31 -13.56 15.01
C PHE A 123 4.08 -13.52 13.49
N ASP A 124 2.82 -13.63 13.07
CA ASP A 124 2.42 -13.59 11.66
C ASP A 124 2.88 -12.30 10.98
N SER A 125 2.86 -11.17 11.69
CA SER A 125 3.31 -9.88 11.13
C SER A 125 4.80 -9.89 10.83
N GLY A 126 5.64 -10.43 11.72
CA GLY A 126 7.08 -10.57 11.49
C GLY A 126 7.38 -11.58 10.38
N PHE A 127 6.68 -12.72 10.39
CA PHE A 127 6.81 -13.76 9.36
C PHE A 127 6.49 -13.23 7.95
N LEU A 128 5.34 -12.56 7.80
CA LEU A 128 4.94 -11.96 6.53
C LEU A 128 5.84 -10.79 6.11
N LEU A 129 6.33 -10.00 7.06
CA LEU A 129 7.29 -8.93 6.77
C LEU A 129 8.58 -9.51 6.19
N MET A 130 9.08 -10.62 6.75
CA MET A 130 10.28 -11.25 6.22
C MET A 130 10.09 -11.77 4.80
N ILE A 131 8.94 -12.38 4.48
CA ILE A 131 8.63 -12.76 3.09
C ILE A 131 8.69 -11.53 2.18
N SER A 132 8.16 -10.40 2.63
CA SER A 132 8.25 -9.11 1.93
C SER A 132 9.70 -8.65 1.70
N ILE A 133 10.56 -8.80 2.72
CA ILE A 133 11.98 -8.41 2.67
C ILE A 133 12.76 -9.26 1.66
N LEU A 134 12.38 -10.53 1.47
CA LEU A 134 13.02 -11.40 0.50
C LEU A 134 12.86 -10.91 -0.95
N PHE A 135 11.80 -10.16 -1.25
CA PHE A 135 11.59 -9.56 -2.57
C PHE A 135 12.07 -8.10 -2.65
N ASP A 136 11.87 -7.32 -1.58
CA ASP A 136 12.35 -5.93 -1.50
C ASP A 136 12.97 -5.65 -0.12
N PRO A 137 14.31 -5.53 -0.03
CA PRO A 137 15.02 -5.31 1.23
C PRO A 137 14.61 -4.05 2.00
N PHE A 138 14.09 -3.02 1.33
CA PHE A 138 13.67 -1.78 1.99
C PHE A 138 12.45 -1.98 2.89
N HIS A 139 11.71 -3.08 2.70
CA HIS A 139 10.64 -3.47 3.60
C HIS A 139 11.10 -3.68 5.05
N LEU A 140 12.39 -3.87 5.30
CA LEU A 140 12.96 -3.98 6.64
C LEU A 140 12.62 -2.75 7.51
N LEU A 141 12.50 -1.56 6.92
CA LEU A 141 12.11 -0.33 7.62
C LEU A 141 10.71 -0.42 8.25
N PHE A 142 9.80 -1.23 7.70
CA PHE A 142 8.45 -1.43 8.26
C PHE A 142 8.44 -2.29 9.54
N LEU A 143 9.58 -2.79 9.98
CA LEU A 143 9.73 -3.32 11.34
C LEU A 143 9.40 -2.26 12.39
N ILE A 144 9.72 -0.99 12.14
CA ILE A 144 9.36 0.15 13.00
C ILE A 144 7.84 0.24 13.16
N PHE A 145 7.10 0.06 12.06
CA PHE A 145 5.64 0.06 12.07
C PHE A 145 5.08 -1.09 12.94
N ILE A 146 5.67 -2.28 12.86
CA ILE A 146 5.28 -3.43 13.70
C ILE A 146 5.46 -3.09 15.19
N TYR A 147 6.62 -2.58 15.58
CA TYR A 147 6.91 -2.26 16.98
C TYR A 147 6.01 -1.16 17.53
N LEU A 148 5.77 -0.09 16.76
CA LEU A 148 4.83 0.96 17.17
C LEU A 148 3.41 0.41 17.31
N GLY A 149 3.01 -0.51 16.43
CA GLY A 149 1.77 -1.28 16.57
C GLY A 149 1.66 -2.09 17.85
N VAL A 150 2.73 -2.78 18.23
CA VAL A 150 2.80 -3.54 19.49
C VAL A 150 2.74 -2.61 20.69
N ILE A 151 3.44 -1.48 20.68
CA ILE A 151 3.39 -0.47 21.75
C ILE A 151 1.96 0.05 21.95
N MET A 152 1.29 0.36 20.85
CA MET A 152 -0.06 0.93 20.89
C MET A 152 -1.13 -0.06 21.33
N TYR A 153 -1.05 -1.33 20.90
CA TYR A 153 -2.13 -2.29 21.11
C TYR A 153 -1.84 -3.41 22.12
N ALA A 154 -0.58 -3.69 22.42
CA ALA A 154 -0.17 -4.91 23.12
C ALA A 154 1.01 -4.69 24.08
N SER A 155 1.21 -3.47 24.60
CA SER A 155 2.33 -3.09 25.46
C SER A 155 2.31 -3.72 26.86
N GLN A 156 1.23 -4.40 27.25
CA GLN A 156 1.07 -4.94 28.61
C GLN A 156 2.03 -6.08 28.93
N ASN A 157 2.61 -6.74 27.91
CA ASN A 157 3.51 -7.87 28.10
C ASN A 157 4.81 -7.66 27.32
N TYR A 158 5.93 -7.55 28.03
CA TYR A 158 7.26 -7.38 27.43
C TYR A 158 7.63 -8.47 26.42
N ARG A 159 7.08 -9.68 26.57
CA ARG A 159 7.32 -10.78 25.62
C ARG A 159 6.82 -10.46 24.23
N HIS A 160 5.79 -9.62 24.09
CA HIS A 160 5.24 -9.23 22.79
C HIS A 160 6.26 -8.51 21.90
N PHE A 161 7.29 -7.88 22.47
CA PHE A 161 8.33 -7.20 21.71
C PHE A 161 9.32 -8.16 21.03
N ILE A 162 9.50 -9.38 21.55
CA ILE A 162 10.44 -10.35 20.96
C ILE A 162 9.76 -11.18 19.84
N ILE A 163 8.44 -11.33 19.91
CA ILE A 163 7.67 -12.18 18.98
C ILE A 163 7.83 -11.79 17.49
N PRO A 164 7.86 -10.50 17.08
CA PRO A 164 8.09 -10.14 15.67
C PRO A 164 9.40 -10.70 15.13
N LEU A 165 10.46 -10.67 15.94
CA LEU A 165 11.78 -11.18 15.56
C LEU A 165 11.74 -12.70 15.36
N PHE A 166 11.03 -13.45 16.21
CA PHE A 166 10.82 -14.88 15.99
C PHE A 166 10.08 -15.16 14.66
N GLY A 167 9.07 -14.36 14.32
CA GLY A 167 8.40 -14.47 13.02
C GLY A 167 9.37 -14.30 11.85
N ILE A 168 10.22 -13.28 11.93
CA ILE A 168 11.26 -13.00 10.92
C ILE A 168 12.25 -14.16 10.82
N ILE A 169 12.79 -14.60 11.95
CA ILE A 169 13.78 -15.69 12.01
C ILE A 169 13.20 -16.97 11.41
N VAL A 170 11.97 -17.34 11.76
CA VAL A 170 11.35 -18.57 11.24
C VAL A 170 11.16 -18.50 9.72
N ALA A 171 10.64 -17.39 9.20
CA ALA A 171 10.49 -17.20 7.75
C ALA A 171 11.84 -17.27 7.02
N PHE A 172 12.86 -16.64 7.59
CA PHE A 172 14.20 -16.64 7.02
C PHE A 172 14.84 -18.03 7.01
N VAL A 173 14.74 -18.78 8.11
CA VAL A 173 15.26 -20.16 8.21
C VAL A 173 14.52 -21.10 7.25
N MET A 174 13.21 -20.93 7.07
CA MET A 174 12.46 -21.71 6.08
C MET A 174 12.97 -21.42 4.66
N TYR A 175 13.21 -20.15 4.33
CA TYR A 175 13.72 -19.77 3.02
C TYR A 175 15.16 -20.23 2.77
N THR A 176 16.06 -20.10 3.74
CA THR A 176 17.44 -20.62 3.65
C THR A 176 17.41 -22.14 3.44
N SER A 177 16.55 -22.86 4.16
CA SER A 177 16.40 -24.31 4.01
C SER A 177 15.89 -24.69 2.63
N PHE A 178 14.92 -23.94 2.08
CA PHE A 178 14.40 -24.15 0.73
C PHE A 178 15.49 -24.00 -0.35
N ILE A 179 16.31 -22.95 -0.26
CA ILE A 179 17.40 -22.72 -1.21
C ILE A 179 18.51 -23.76 -1.06
N LEU A 180 18.87 -24.14 0.17
CA LEU A 180 19.85 -25.20 0.39
C LEU A 180 19.41 -26.53 -0.25
N ILE A 181 18.12 -26.84 -0.24
CA ILE A 181 17.58 -28.07 -0.84
C ILE A 181 17.59 -28.01 -2.38
N ILE A 182 17.24 -26.86 -2.97
CA ILE A 182 17.05 -26.74 -4.42
C ILE A 182 18.34 -26.39 -5.16
N GLU A 183 19.10 -25.45 -4.61
CA GLU A 183 20.28 -24.88 -5.26
C GLU A 183 21.59 -25.44 -4.68
N ASN A 184 21.52 -26.19 -3.57
CA ASN A 184 22.68 -26.72 -2.85
C ASN A 184 23.74 -25.64 -2.53
N SER A 185 23.28 -24.42 -2.27
CA SER A 185 24.10 -23.23 -2.06
C SER A 185 23.67 -22.49 -0.79
N PHE A 186 24.63 -21.83 -0.13
CA PHE A 186 24.31 -20.92 0.96
C PHE A 186 23.87 -19.57 0.41
N LEU A 187 22.86 -18.98 1.06
CA LEU A 187 22.38 -17.65 0.72
C LEU A 187 23.46 -16.59 0.94
N ASN A 188 23.64 -15.72 -0.06
CA ASN A 188 24.39 -14.49 0.12
C ASN A 188 23.50 -13.45 0.83
N TYR A 189 23.63 -13.38 2.15
CA TYR A 189 22.81 -12.53 3.00
C TYR A 189 22.87 -11.04 2.67
N SER A 190 23.96 -10.57 2.05
CA SER A 190 24.14 -9.16 1.67
C SER A 190 23.12 -8.65 0.65
N ILE A 191 22.44 -9.55 -0.06
CA ILE A 191 21.41 -9.21 -1.05
C ILE A 191 20.10 -8.77 -0.37
N TYR A 192 19.84 -9.25 0.85
CA TYR A 192 18.60 -8.97 1.60
C TYR A 192 18.75 -7.79 2.58
N LEU A 193 19.86 -7.07 2.51
CA LEU A 193 20.07 -5.84 3.26
C LEU A 193 19.81 -4.64 2.34
N PRO A 194 19.11 -3.60 2.83
CA PRO A 194 18.88 -2.39 2.04
C PRO A 194 20.23 -1.77 1.67
N ARG A 195 20.40 -1.51 0.38
CA ARG A 195 21.54 -0.77 -0.16
C ARG A 195 21.09 0.67 -0.31
N PHE A 196 21.76 1.57 0.40
CA PHE A 196 21.45 2.99 0.35
C PHE A 196 22.29 3.63 -0.76
N SER A 197 21.66 4.11 -1.82
CA SER A 197 22.32 4.92 -2.84
C SER A 197 22.19 6.41 -2.55
N SER A 198 22.95 7.21 -3.30
CA SER A 198 22.72 8.65 -3.39
C SER A 198 21.35 8.92 -4.00
N ILE A 199 20.62 9.89 -3.42
CA ILE A 199 19.31 10.36 -3.90
C ILE A 199 19.35 10.59 -5.42
N GLU A 200 18.78 9.67 -6.20
CA GLU A 200 18.55 9.91 -7.61
C GLU A 200 17.57 11.07 -7.74
N ASN A 201 17.84 12.01 -8.67
CA ASN A 201 16.98 13.18 -8.80
C ASN A 201 15.58 12.72 -9.24
N PRO A 202 14.54 12.87 -8.39
CA PRO A 202 13.22 12.32 -8.67
C PRO A 202 12.53 12.98 -9.86
N PHE A 203 13.12 14.07 -10.36
CA PHE A 203 12.54 14.93 -11.37
C PHE A 203 13.04 14.70 -12.81
N THR A 204 13.75 13.60 -13.08
CA THR A 204 14.35 13.32 -14.39
C THR A 204 13.32 13.11 -15.50
N ASN A 205 12.18 12.47 -15.19
CA ASN A 205 11.10 12.25 -16.15
C ASN A 205 9.90 13.15 -15.85
N PHE A 206 9.65 14.14 -16.71
CA PHE A 206 8.58 15.14 -16.55
C PHE A 206 7.21 14.51 -16.22
N LYS A 207 6.90 13.36 -16.83
CA LYS A 207 5.65 12.62 -16.58
C LYS A 207 5.50 12.23 -15.11
N TYR A 208 6.50 11.56 -14.56
CA TYR A 208 6.47 11.07 -13.17
C TYR A 208 6.72 12.18 -12.16
N SER A 209 7.50 13.19 -12.52
CA SER A 209 7.65 14.44 -11.76
C SER A 209 6.31 15.11 -11.48
N PHE A 210 5.48 15.27 -12.52
CA PHE A 210 4.17 15.90 -12.39
C PHE A 210 3.25 15.07 -11.48
N LEU A 211 3.16 13.76 -11.70
CA LEU A 211 2.33 12.87 -10.91
C LEU A 211 2.78 12.79 -9.45
N LEU A 212 4.09 12.75 -9.20
CA LEU A 212 4.67 12.84 -7.86
C LEU A 212 4.28 14.16 -7.20
N SER A 213 4.45 15.30 -7.89
CA SER A 213 4.07 16.60 -7.34
C SER A 213 2.59 16.67 -6.98
N LEU A 214 1.71 16.09 -7.80
CA LEU A 214 0.28 16.00 -7.55
C LEU A 214 -0.03 15.15 -6.32
N SER A 215 0.65 14.01 -6.15
CA SER A 215 0.51 13.16 -4.97
C SER A 215 1.00 13.86 -3.68
N LEU A 216 2.09 14.64 -3.77
CA LEU A 216 2.62 15.42 -2.66
C LEU A 216 1.69 16.59 -2.30
N LEU A 217 1.04 17.23 -3.28
CA LEU A 217 0.01 18.25 -3.02
C LEU A 217 -1.17 17.66 -2.25
N PHE A 218 -1.61 16.44 -2.60
CA PHE A 218 -2.63 15.74 -1.83
C PHE A 218 -2.17 15.40 -0.41
N LEU A 219 -0.92 14.97 -0.25
CA LEU A 219 -0.32 14.71 1.06
C LEU A 219 -0.29 15.99 1.92
N LEU A 220 0.21 17.10 1.37
CA LEU A 220 0.26 18.40 2.06
C LEU A 220 -1.14 18.85 2.49
N TRP A 221 -2.13 18.74 1.60
CA TRP A 221 -3.52 19.06 1.94
C TRP A 221 -4.02 18.21 3.10
N ILE A 222 -3.74 16.91 3.10
CA ILE A 222 -4.17 16.00 4.15
C ILE A 222 -3.48 16.28 5.48
N ILE A 223 -2.20 16.62 5.48
CA ILE A 223 -1.46 17.03 6.69
C ILE A 223 -2.15 18.26 7.32
N ILE A 224 -2.49 19.27 6.52
CA ILE A 224 -3.19 20.48 7.00
C ILE A 224 -4.56 20.13 7.60
N GLN A 225 -5.29 19.19 7.01
CA GLN A 225 -6.62 18.79 7.48
C GLN A 225 -6.58 17.72 8.59
N PHE A 226 -5.41 17.16 8.89
CA PHE A 226 -5.25 16.04 9.81
C PHE A 226 -5.85 16.29 11.20
N PRO A 227 -5.68 17.48 11.85
CA PRO A 227 -6.29 17.75 13.15
C PRO A 227 -7.81 17.59 13.14
N LYS A 228 -8.48 17.93 12.02
CA LYS A 228 -9.94 17.77 11.88
C LYS A 228 -10.33 16.29 11.77
N ILE A 229 -9.53 15.49 11.06
CA ILE A 229 -9.71 14.05 10.93
C ILE A 229 -9.56 13.38 12.31
N TYR A 230 -8.47 13.71 13.00
CA TYR A 230 -8.13 13.12 14.30
C TYR A 230 -9.16 13.47 15.37
N ASN A 231 -9.45 14.76 15.58
CA ASN A 231 -10.31 15.23 16.67
C ASN A 231 -11.77 14.77 16.51
N ARG A 232 -12.26 14.55 15.29
CA ARG A 232 -13.64 14.12 15.05
C ARG A 232 -13.83 12.61 15.02
N SER A 233 -12.75 11.84 15.05
CA SER A 233 -12.80 10.38 15.06
C SER A 233 -12.94 9.83 16.48
N LYS A 234 -13.62 8.69 16.63
CA LYS A 234 -13.76 7.97 17.91
C LYS A 234 -12.39 7.43 18.36
N LEU A 235 -12.17 7.23 19.65
CA LEU A 235 -10.87 6.79 20.21
C LEU A 235 -10.26 5.57 19.47
N HIS A 236 -11.03 4.49 19.30
CA HIS A 236 -10.57 3.29 18.57
C HIS A 236 -10.27 3.53 17.07
N VAL A 237 -10.82 4.58 16.48
CA VAL A 237 -10.55 4.99 15.09
C VAL A 237 -9.27 5.84 15.06
N ARG A 238 -9.04 6.69 16.07
CA ARG A 238 -7.81 7.49 16.22
C ARG A 238 -6.58 6.61 16.25
N GLU A 239 -6.60 5.52 17.04
CA GLU A 239 -5.46 4.60 17.11
C GLU A 239 -5.14 3.96 15.76
N SER A 240 -6.17 3.53 15.00
CA SER A 240 -5.96 2.98 13.66
C SER A 240 -5.45 4.04 12.68
N ILE A 241 -5.91 5.30 12.78
CA ILE A 241 -5.41 6.41 11.97
C ILE A 241 -3.97 6.75 12.33
N SER A 242 -3.60 6.75 13.60
CA SER A 242 -2.23 6.99 14.05
C SER A 242 -1.27 5.93 13.52
N LEU A 243 -1.66 4.65 13.46
CA LEU A 243 -0.83 3.63 12.82
C LEU A 243 -0.73 3.79 11.31
N VAL A 244 -1.80 4.25 10.64
CA VAL A 244 -1.72 4.61 9.22
C VAL A 244 -0.76 5.78 9.00
N LEU A 245 -0.67 6.74 9.92
CA LEU A 245 0.35 7.78 9.88
C LEU A 245 1.76 7.23 10.07
N VAL A 246 1.97 6.32 11.02
CA VAL A 246 3.27 5.66 11.20
C VAL A 246 3.67 4.96 9.91
N PHE A 247 2.74 4.22 9.29
CA PHE A 247 2.97 3.57 8.00
C PHE A 247 3.32 4.60 6.91
N LEU A 248 2.65 5.76 6.88
CA LEU A 248 2.95 6.85 5.95
C LEU A 248 4.35 7.43 6.15
N VAL A 249 4.78 7.66 7.39
CA VAL A 249 6.12 8.19 7.68
C VAL A 249 7.20 7.19 7.24
N VAL A 250 7.02 5.90 7.54
CA VAL A 250 7.94 4.86 7.08
C VAL A 250 7.93 4.75 5.55
N SER A 251 6.77 4.88 4.91
CA SER A 251 6.63 4.87 3.45
C SER A 251 7.38 6.04 2.79
N LEU A 252 7.33 7.23 3.38
CA LEU A 252 8.11 8.38 2.92
C LEU A 252 9.61 8.15 3.09
N ALA A 253 10.04 7.53 4.19
CA ALA A 253 11.45 7.18 4.40
C ALA A 253 11.92 6.19 3.33
N VAL A 254 11.14 5.14 3.04
CA VAL A 254 11.44 4.19 1.96
C VAL A 254 11.53 4.91 0.62
N LEU A 255 10.56 5.76 0.27
CA LEU A 255 10.56 6.54 -0.97
C LEU A 255 11.79 7.45 -1.17
N ILE A 256 12.41 7.92 -0.09
CA ILE A 256 13.59 8.78 -0.14
C ILE A 256 14.88 7.96 -0.20
N LEU A 257 14.89 6.79 0.43
CA LEU A 257 16.09 5.97 0.64
C LEU A 257 16.24 4.85 -0.40
N ASN A 258 15.16 4.44 -1.07
CA ASN A 258 15.16 3.35 -2.04
C ASN A 258 15.86 3.76 -3.34
N GLU A 259 16.57 2.82 -3.96
CA GLU A 259 17.31 3.03 -5.21
C GLU A 259 16.41 2.85 -6.45
N THR A 260 15.19 2.37 -6.27
CA THR A 260 14.26 2.06 -7.38
C THR A 260 13.58 3.30 -7.95
N SER A 261 13.00 3.14 -9.15
CA SER A 261 12.31 4.24 -9.81
C SER A 261 11.03 4.64 -9.07
N ILE A 262 10.89 5.94 -8.82
CA ILE A 262 9.71 6.57 -8.19
C ILE A 262 8.39 6.16 -8.83
N SER A 263 8.41 5.90 -10.14
CA SER A 263 7.25 5.45 -10.92
C SER A 263 6.60 4.17 -10.37
N VAL A 264 7.34 3.37 -9.62
CA VAL A 264 6.88 2.13 -8.97
C VAL A 264 6.75 2.33 -7.46
N ASP A 265 7.74 2.94 -6.81
CA ASP A 265 7.77 3.11 -5.35
C ASP A 265 6.65 3.99 -4.80
N ILE A 266 6.04 4.82 -5.64
CA ILE A 266 4.93 5.68 -5.23
C ILE A 266 3.78 4.91 -4.57
N ILE A 267 3.66 3.58 -4.81
CA ILE A 267 2.68 2.73 -4.14
C ILE A 267 2.75 2.84 -2.62
N TYR A 268 3.96 3.01 -2.07
CA TYR A 268 4.21 3.18 -0.64
C TYR A 268 3.43 4.39 -0.10
N LEU A 269 3.40 5.49 -0.87
CA LEU A 269 2.62 6.68 -0.53
C LEU A 269 1.13 6.51 -0.83
N ILE A 270 0.76 5.92 -1.98
CA ILE A 270 -0.63 5.80 -2.45
C ILE A 270 -1.51 5.12 -1.41
N PHE A 271 -1.06 4.02 -0.80
CA PHE A 271 -1.86 3.26 0.15
C PHE A 271 -2.28 4.06 1.39
N PRO A 272 -1.38 4.57 2.25
CA PRO A 272 -1.79 5.33 3.43
C PRO A 272 -2.51 6.63 3.06
N LEU A 273 -2.10 7.28 1.97
CA LEU A 273 -2.74 8.50 1.47
C LEU A 273 -4.20 8.24 1.06
N SER A 274 -4.49 7.12 0.43
CA SER A 274 -5.87 6.74 0.06
C SER A 274 -6.79 6.58 1.27
N ILE A 275 -6.28 5.98 2.35
CA ILE A 275 -7.02 5.81 3.62
C ILE A 275 -7.29 7.18 4.25
N LEU A 276 -6.28 8.05 4.33
CA LEU A 276 -6.42 9.37 4.95
C LEU A 276 -7.34 10.29 4.15
N ILE A 277 -7.23 10.34 2.81
CA ILE A 277 -8.14 11.13 1.96
C ILE A 277 -9.57 10.57 2.06
N GLY A 278 -9.75 9.25 2.04
CA GLY A 278 -11.08 8.68 2.20
C GLY A 278 -11.74 9.03 3.54
N ASN A 279 -10.93 9.19 4.61
CA ASN A 279 -11.40 9.60 5.94
C ASN A 279 -11.79 11.07 5.93
N TYR A 280 -10.94 11.90 5.33
CA TYR A 280 -11.24 13.31 5.11
C TYR A 280 -12.58 13.47 4.37
N PHE A 281 -12.79 12.75 3.26
CA PHE A 281 -14.02 12.81 2.46
C PHE A 281 -15.27 12.35 3.22
N GLN A 282 -15.15 11.68 4.36
CA GLN A 282 -16.29 11.31 5.17
C GLN A 282 -16.72 12.36 6.18
N LEU A 283 -15.85 13.32 6.50
CA LEU A 283 -16.19 14.35 7.45
C LEU A 283 -17.37 15.16 6.89
N ASN A 284 -18.43 15.34 7.68
CA ASN A 284 -19.60 16.12 7.27
C ASN A 284 -19.24 17.56 6.86
N SER A 285 -18.11 18.09 7.36
CA SER A 285 -17.59 19.42 7.00
C SER A 285 -16.93 19.47 5.62
N THR A 286 -16.65 18.33 4.98
CA THR A 286 -16.07 18.35 3.63
C THR A 286 -17.11 18.73 2.60
N LYS A 287 -16.89 19.91 2.02
CA LYS A 287 -17.73 20.42 0.93
C LYS A 287 -17.62 19.47 -0.27
N LYS A 288 -18.74 19.21 -0.94
CA LYS A 288 -18.80 18.29 -2.09
C LYS A 288 -17.83 18.68 -3.20
N TRP A 289 -17.69 19.98 -3.50
CA TRP A 289 -16.79 20.48 -4.55
C TRP A 289 -15.32 20.08 -4.32
N ILE A 290 -14.84 20.06 -3.07
CA ILE A 290 -13.46 19.66 -2.75
C ILE A 290 -13.23 18.21 -3.20
N LYS A 291 -14.19 17.32 -2.91
CA LYS A 291 -14.09 15.91 -3.31
C LYS A 291 -14.07 15.75 -4.83
N GLU A 292 -14.92 16.50 -5.55
CA GLU A 292 -14.94 16.48 -7.02
C GLU A 292 -13.65 17.04 -7.62
N VAL A 293 -13.04 18.09 -7.04
CA VAL A 293 -11.73 18.61 -7.47
C VAL A 293 -10.63 17.56 -7.33
N PHE A 294 -10.58 16.84 -6.21
CA PHE A 294 -9.62 15.74 -6.04
C PHE A 294 -9.79 14.65 -7.10
N TYR A 295 -11.03 14.21 -7.36
CA TYR A 295 -11.28 13.22 -8.41
C TYR A 295 -10.94 13.76 -9.81
N ALA A 296 -11.25 15.03 -10.10
CA ALA A 296 -10.90 15.66 -11.37
C ALA A 296 -9.38 15.73 -11.58
N LEU A 297 -8.62 16.09 -10.54
CA LEU A 297 -7.16 16.10 -10.59
C LEU A 297 -6.58 14.70 -10.78
N MET A 298 -7.12 13.68 -10.11
CA MET A 298 -6.70 12.28 -10.31
C MET A 298 -7.00 11.79 -11.74
N LEU A 299 -8.19 12.08 -12.26
CA LEU A 299 -8.55 11.76 -13.64
C LEU A 299 -7.66 12.50 -14.64
N GLY A 300 -7.38 13.78 -14.40
CA GLY A 300 -6.43 14.56 -15.19
C GLY A 300 -5.03 13.95 -15.18
N GLY A 301 -4.56 13.47 -14.01
CA GLY A 301 -3.30 12.74 -13.89
C GLY A 301 -3.28 11.45 -14.72
N ILE A 302 -4.37 10.67 -14.72
CA ILE A 302 -4.49 9.47 -15.56
C ILE A 302 -4.40 9.83 -17.05
N VAL A 303 -5.18 10.82 -17.50
CA VAL A 303 -5.17 11.25 -18.89
C VAL A 303 -3.78 11.75 -19.30
N PHE A 304 -3.15 12.59 -18.47
CA PHE A 304 -1.78 13.05 -18.67
C PHE A 304 -0.80 11.89 -18.77
N SER A 305 -0.94 10.88 -17.92
CA SER A 305 -0.09 9.69 -17.94
C SER A 305 -0.28 8.81 -19.19
N SER A 306 -1.40 8.93 -19.88
CA SER A 306 -1.69 8.14 -21.10
C SER A 306 -1.24 8.82 -22.40
N ILE A 307 -1.05 10.15 -22.39
CA ILE A 307 -0.72 10.95 -23.58
C ILE A 307 0.81 11.09 -23.76
N ILE A 308 1.55 11.15 -22.67
CA ILE A 308 3.02 11.34 -22.61
C ILE A 308 3.69 10.03 -22.26
#